data_AF-A0A7S1TRN2-F1
#
_entry.id   AF-A0A7S1TRN2-F1
#
_cell.length_a   1.000
_cell.length_b   1.000
_cell.length_c   1.000
_cell.angle_alpha   90.00
_cell.angle_beta   90.00
_cell.angle_gamma   90.00
#
_symmetry.space_group_name_H-M   'P 1'
#
loop_
_entity.id
_entity.type
_entity.pdbx_description
1 polymer ?
#
loop_
_entity_poly.entity_id
_entity_poly.type
_entity_poly.pdbx_seq_one_letter_code
_entity_poly.pdbx_strand_id
1 'polypeptide(L)'
;MGWVHAAAAAAAYVFSLYLLPAEVMALPRDDPRHVRGRLIASLWVTACIVAATAAQLVFGAGAEPSAVVVMQRLGLSPDVLCTVQQSALGVCYMATLFLGPLVVSAMATHRAGMGFVKALRSSLADWRLRFTHPSLRYHSVRNYVWAPLSEEIVFRGCVTALLTAGDGGPSRWRCALLAPLLFGVAHLHHYFSRVSEGTPAGRARVETVVQLAYTWLFGFLAFLLLFGAGLPAAVGGHVFCNTMGLPDLSFLSKEGGYYSDLHGLRHGLLLAYVAGVVLFVIAMRRLTSDFGDDAEWWPRSRG
;
A
#
# COMPACT_ATOMS: atom_id res chain seq x y z
N MET A 1 18.87 -8.21 -16.86
CA MET A 1 18.89 -9.04 -15.63
C MET A 1 18.01 -8.49 -14.50
N GLY A 2 18.02 -7.18 -14.19
CA GLY A 2 17.23 -6.62 -13.07
C GLY A 2 15.74 -7.00 -13.05
N TRP A 3 15.05 -6.97 -14.20
CA TRP A 3 13.65 -7.41 -14.32
C TRP A 3 13.41 -8.88 -13.95
N VAL A 4 14.38 -9.77 -14.23
CA VAL A 4 14.27 -11.20 -13.88
C VAL A 4 14.35 -11.36 -12.37
N HIS A 5 15.31 -10.71 -11.71
CA HIS A 5 15.43 -10.76 -10.24
C HIS A 5 14.22 -10.11 -9.55
N ALA A 6 13.73 -8.97 -10.07
CA ALA A 6 12.54 -8.32 -9.56
C ALA A 6 11.28 -9.19 -9.69
N ALA A 7 11.10 -9.84 -10.85
CA ALA A 7 9.99 -10.78 -11.06
C ALA A 7 10.11 -12.02 -10.16
N ALA A 8 11.32 -12.54 -9.95
CA ALA A 8 11.56 -13.66 -9.05
C ALA A 8 11.24 -13.30 -7.58
N ALA A 9 11.65 -12.12 -7.11
CA ALA A 9 11.31 -11.63 -5.77
C ALA A 9 9.80 -11.47 -5.59
N ALA A 10 9.12 -10.87 -6.58
CA ALA A 10 7.67 -10.75 -6.59
C ALA A 10 6.97 -12.12 -6.53
N ALA A 11 7.38 -13.05 -7.40
CA ALA A 11 6.82 -14.40 -7.44
C ALA A 11 7.05 -15.18 -6.14
N ALA A 12 8.27 -15.10 -5.57
CA ALA A 12 8.60 -15.75 -4.31
C ALA A 12 7.73 -15.24 -3.16
N TYR A 13 7.54 -13.91 -3.05
CA TYR A 13 6.65 -13.33 -2.05
C TYR A 13 5.21 -13.83 -2.20
N VAL A 14 4.68 -13.88 -3.42
CA VAL A 14 3.32 -14.35 -3.68
C VAL A 14 3.19 -15.84 -3.37
N PHE A 15 4.17 -16.64 -3.77
CA PHE A 15 4.18 -18.08 -3.52
C PHE A 15 4.30 -18.40 -2.03
N SER A 16 4.96 -17.54 -1.23
CA SER A 16 5.04 -17.70 0.23
C SER A 16 3.68 -17.84 0.91
N LEU A 17 2.63 -17.26 0.32
CA LEU A 17 1.27 -17.31 0.84
C LEU A 17 0.63 -18.71 0.72
N TYR A 18 1.26 -19.61 -0.04
CA TYR A 18 0.85 -21.00 -0.27
C TYR A 18 1.79 -22.01 0.40
N LEU A 19 2.87 -21.54 1.06
CA LEU A 19 3.82 -22.39 1.79
C LEU A 19 3.31 -22.72 3.19
N LEU A 20 2.14 -23.35 3.28
CA LEU A 20 1.52 -23.74 4.55
C LEU A 20 1.32 -25.27 4.61
N PRO A 21 1.29 -25.86 5.83
CA PRO A 21 0.89 -27.25 6.00
C PRO A 21 -0.50 -27.53 5.40
N ALA A 22 -0.71 -28.74 4.87
CA ALA A 22 -1.95 -29.11 4.19
C ALA A 22 -3.18 -28.94 5.09
N GLU A 23 -3.01 -29.22 6.39
CA GLU A 23 -4.05 -29.07 7.41
C GLU A 23 -4.47 -27.60 7.60
N VAL A 24 -3.54 -26.67 7.40
CA VAL A 24 -3.79 -25.22 7.49
C VAL A 24 -4.38 -24.69 6.18
N MET A 25 -3.92 -25.20 5.03
CA MET A 25 -4.46 -24.86 3.72
C MET A 25 -5.93 -25.28 3.55
N ALA A 26 -6.34 -26.36 4.23
CA ALA A 26 -7.72 -26.83 4.24
C ALA A 26 -8.67 -25.91 5.04
N LEU A 27 -8.13 -25.04 5.91
CA LEU A 27 -8.95 -24.10 6.68
C LEU A 27 -9.43 -22.93 5.81
N PRO A 28 -10.58 -22.32 6.14
CA PRO A 28 -11.00 -21.07 5.53
C PRO A 28 -9.88 -20.03 5.58
N ARG A 29 -9.75 -19.22 4.52
CA ARG A 29 -8.69 -18.20 4.41
C ARG A 29 -8.69 -17.20 5.57
N ASP A 30 -9.85 -16.99 6.19
CA ASP A 30 -10.04 -16.11 7.34
C ASP A 30 -9.88 -16.82 8.71
N ASP A 31 -9.56 -18.12 8.76
CA ASP A 31 -9.23 -18.78 10.03
C ASP A 31 -7.94 -18.17 10.62
N PRO A 32 -7.89 -17.83 11.92
CA PRO A 32 -6.72 -17.24 12.55
C PRO A 32 -5.42 -18.04 12.36
N ARG A 33 -5.50 -19.37 12.29
CA ARG A 33 -4.32 -20.24 12.04
C ARG A 33 -3.83 -20.10 10.61
N HIS A 34 -4.76 -20.01 9.65
CA HIS A 34 -4.44 -19.75 8.24
C HIS A 34 -3.77 -18.39 8.08
N VAL A 35 -4.35 -17.33 8.67
CA VAL A 35 -3.77 -15.98 8.65
C VAL A 35 -2.39 -15.97 9.30
N ARG A 36 -2.25 -16.54 10.50
CA ARG A 36 -0.96 -16.61 11.21
C ARG A 36 0.11 -17.36 10.41
N GLY A 37 -0.24 -18.48 9.78
CA GLY A 37 0.68 -19.25 8.94
C GLY A 37 1.23 -18.40 7.79
N ARG A 38 0.35 -17.70 7.07
CA ARG A 38 0.75 -16.81 5.96
C ARG A 38 1.62 -15.64 6.42
N LEU A 39 1.34 -15.07 7.60
CA LEU A 39 2.18 -14.04 8.19
C LEU A 39 3.61 -14.55 8.44
N ILE A 40 3.76 -15.74 9.02
CA ILE A 40 5.08 -16.32 9.30
C ILE A 40 5.82 -16.65 8.00
N ALA A 41 5.15 -17.29 7.04
CA ALA A 41 5.76 -17.66 5.76
C ALA A 41 6.23 -16.42 4.98
N SER A 42 5.38 -15.40 4.88
CA SER A 42 5.74 -14.14 4.21
C SER A 42 6.83 -13.36 4.94
N LEU A 43 6.95 -13.47 6.28
CA LEU A 43 8.05 -12.89 7.05
C LEU A 43 9.40 -13.49 6.68
N TRP A 44 9.51 -14.81 6.67
CA TRP A 44 10.75 -15.48 6.29
C TRP A 44 11.12 -15.17 4.84
N VAL A 45 10.18 -15.26 3.92
CA VAL A 45 10.44 -14.97 2.50
C VAL A 45 10.80 -13.51 2.29
N THR A 46 10.17 -12.56 2.98
CA THR A 46 10.55 -11.14 2.94
C THR A 46 11.99 -10.94 3.41
N ALA A 47 12.38 -11.56 4.53
CA ALA A 47 13.75 -11.49 5.04
C ALA A 47 14.77 -12.06 4.03
N CYS A 48 14.46 -13.20 3.40
CA CYS A 48 15.28 -13.79 2.34
C CYS A 48 15.39 -12.86 1.11
N ILE A 49 14.29 -12.24 0.68
CA ILE A 49 14.30 -11.30 -0.46
C ILE A 49 15.16 -10.08 -0.15
N VAL A 50 15.04 -9.50 1.05
CA VAL A 50 15.85 -8.36 1.49
C VAL A 50 17.33 -8.74 1.52
N ALA A 51 17.68 -9.89 2.12
CA ALA A 51 19.05 -10.37 2.18
C ALA A 51 19.63 -10.65 0.78
N ALA A 52 18.87 -11.31 -0.10
CA ALA A 52 19.29 -11.57 -1.48
C ALA A 52 19.46 -10.28 -2.29
N THR A 53 18.59 -9.30 -2.08
CA THR A 53 18.70 -7.98 -2.72
C THR A 53 19.93 -7.25 -2.23
N ALA A 54 20.17 -7.21 -0.92
CA ALA A 54 21.36 -6.60 -0.34
C ALA A 54 22.65 -7.27 -0.86
N ALA A 55 22.70 -8.61 -0.89
CA ALA A 55 23.82 -9.35 -1.43
C ALA A 55 24.04 -9.03 -2.93
N GLN A 56 22.98 -8.96 -3.73
CA GLN A 56 23.08 -8.61 -5.14
C GLN A 56 23.61 -7.18 -5.35
N LEU A 57 23.21 -6.23 -4.51
CA LEU A 57 23.72 -4.85 -4.56
C LEU A 57 25.20 -4.81 -4.16
N VAL A 58 25.61 -5.60 -3.16
CA VAL A 58 26.98 -5.65 -2.66
C VAL A 58 27.92 -6.31 -3.65
N PHE A 59 27.62 -7.54 -4.06
CA PHE A 59 28.50 -8.32 -4.91
C PHE A 59 28.36 -7.98 -6.40
N GLY A 60 27.25 -7.37 -6.81
CA GLY A 60 27.00 -6.99 -8.20
C GLY A 60 27.67 -5.69 -8.64
N ALA A 61 28.02 -4.79 -7.70
CA ALA A 61 28.60 -3.48 -8.00
C ALA A 61 30.13 -3.50 -8.22
N GLY A 62 30.80 -4.65 -8.00
CA GLY A 62 32.25 -4.77 -8.11
C GLY A 62 33.06 -4.03 -7.03
N ALA A 63 32.40 -3.22 -6.20
CA ALA A 63 32.93 -2.53 -5.03
C ALA A 63 31.96 -2.72 -3.86
N GLU A 64 32.48 -2.94 -2.65
CA GLU A 64 31.70 -3.11 -1.41
C GLU A 64 30.92 -1.81 -1.10
N PRO A 65 29.61 -1.71 -1.41
CA PRO A 65 28.83 -0.55 -1.09
C PRO A 65 28.59 -0.54 0.42
N SER A 66 28.72 0.64 1.03
CA SER A 66 28.45 0.78 2.46
C SER A 66 27.00 0.39 2.79
N ALA A 67 26.75 -0.04 4.04
CA ALA A 67 25.41 -0.36 4.52
C ALA A 67 24.42 0.81 4.30
N VAL A 68 24.92 2.04 4.33
CA VAL A 68 24.14 3.27 4.06
C VAL A 68 23.66 3.31 2.61
N VAL A 69 24.52 2.95 1.64
CA VAL A 69 24.13 2.91 0.22
C VAL A 69 23.05 1.86 -0.02
N VAL A 70 23.20 0.66 0.56
CA VAL A 70 22.18 -0.40 0.46
C VAL A 70 20.85 0.07 1.05
N MET A 71 20.88 0.69 2.22
CA MET A 71 19.70 1.23 2.89
C MET A 71 19.00 2.31 2.03
N GLN A 72 19.77 3.25 1.46
CA GLN A 72 19.24 4.29 0.57
C GLN A 72 18.62 3.71 -0.70
N ARG A 73 19.23 2.66 -1.29
CA ARG A 73 18.68 1.95 -2.46
C ARG A 73 17.35 1.26 -2.17
N LEU A 74 17.13 0.83 -0.93
CA LEU A 74 15.84 0.28 -0.47
C LEU A 74 14.81 1.36 -0.13
N GLY A 75 15.17 2.64 -0.21
CA GLY A 75 14.30 3.74 0.14
C GLY A 75 14.30 4.09 1.62
N LEU A 76 15.40 3.85 2.34
CA LEU A 76 15.56 4.18 3.76
C LEU A 76 16.67 5.21 4.00
N SER A 77 16.56 6.02 5.05
CA SER A 77 17.56 7.02 5.45
C SER A 77 18.05 6.82 6.89
N PRO A 78 19.34 7.12 7.17
CA PRO A 78 19.84 7.12 8.54
C PRO A 78 19.32 8.31 9.36
N ASP A 79 18.90 9.39 8.69
CA ASP A 79 18.29 10.55 9.34
C ASP A 79 16.84 10.22 9.73
N VAL A 80 16.68 9.89 11.01
CA VAL A 80 15.39 9.53 11.62
C VAL A 80 14.41 10.69 11.58
N LEU A 81 14.86 11.93 11.87
CA LEU A 81 13.96 13.08 11.93
C LEU A 81 13.40 13.40 10.55
N CYS A 82 14.27 13.47 9.54
CA CYS A 82 13.86 13.66 8.15
C CYS A 82 12.92 12.54 7.70
N THR A 83 13.23 11.28 8.04
CA THR A 83 12.39 10.13 7.70
C THR A 83 10.98 10.26 8.30
N VAL A 84 10.87 10.63 9.58
CA VAL A 84 9.56 10.83 10.24
C VAL A 84 8.77 11.96 9.59
N GLN A 85 9.43 13.10 9.31
CA GLN A 85 8.80 14.25 8.67
C GLN A 85 8.29 13.92 7.26
N GLN A 86 9.12 13.29 6.43
CA GLN A 86 8.73 12.88 5.07
C GLN A 86 7.63 11.83 5.09
N SER A 87 7.66 10.89 6.05
CA SER A 87 6.58 9.91 6.23
C SER A 87 5.26 10.57 6.57
N ALA A 88 5.26 11.50 7.52
CA ALA A 88 4.07 12.25 7.90
C ALA A 88 3.53 13.06 6.72
N LEU A 89 4.39 13.77 5.99
CA LEU A 89 4.02 14.51 4.78
C LEU A 89 3.44 13.58 3.69
N GLY A 90 4.06 12.43 3.45
CA GLY A 90 3.57 11.43 2.51
C GLY A 90 2.15 10.93 2.84
N VAL A 91 1.89 10.66 4.12
CA VAL A 91 0.54 10.32 4.60
C VAL A 91 -0.43 11.48 4.41
N CYS A 92 -0.02 12.71 4.73
CA CYS A 92 -0.85 13.90 4.50
C CYS A 92 -1.17 14.09 3.02
N TYR A 93 -0.20 13.87 2.12
CA TYR A 93 -0.45 13.89 0.69
C TYR A 93 -1.47 12.82 0.29
N MET A 94 -1.32 11.58 0.75
CA MET A 94 -2.32 10.53 0.50
C MET A 94 -3.70 10.91 1.07
N ALA A 95 -3.76 11.51 2.26
CA ALA A 95 -5.01 11.93 2.89
C ALA A 95 -5.79 12.97 2.06
N THR A 96 -5.13 13.78 1.23
CA THR A 96 -5.84 14.71 0.33
C THR A 96 -6.74 13.98 -0.67
N LEU A 97 -6.33 12.80 -1.17
CA LEU A 97 -7.16 11.97 -2.04
C LEU A 97 -8.45 11.52 -1.33
N PHE A 98 -8.38 11.35 -0.01
CA PHE A 98 -9.47 10.89 0.84
C PHE A 98 -10.25 12.04 1.50
N LEU A 99 -10.10 13.29 1.02
CA LEU A 99 -10.85 14.43 1.56
C LEU A 99 -12.37 14.18 1.57
N GLY A 100 -12.92 13.62 0.49
CA GLY A 100 -14.35 13.26 0.42
C GLY A 100 -14.78 12.32 1.56
N PRO A 101 -14.22 11.11 1.68
CA PRO A 101 -14.49 10.19 2.79
C PRO A 101 -14.28 10.80 4.18
N LEU A 102 -13.23 11.61 4.36
CA LEU A 102 -12.95 12.30 5.63
C LEU A 102 -14.06 13.30 5.98
N VAL A 103 -14.54 14.08 5.01
CA VAL A 103 -15.66 15.01 5.19
C VAL A 103 -16.96 14.25 5.48
N VAL A 104 -17.23 13.14 4.79
CA VAL A 104 -18.39 12.27 5.07
C VAL A 104 -18.37 11.78 6.52
N SER A 105 -17.24 11.23 6.96
CA SER A 105 -17.05 10.75 8.34
C SER A 105 -17.21 11.86 9.38
N ALA A 106 -16.65 13.04 9.11
CA ALA A 106 -16.79 14.21 9.97
C ALA A 106 -18.26 14.69 10.07
N MET A 107 -19.00 14.73 8.95
CA MET A 107 -20.41 15.11 8.94
C MET A 107 -21.29 14.09 9.66
N ALA A 108 -21.03 12.79 9.48
CA ALA A 108 -21.74 11.73 10.18
C ALA A 108 -21.53 11.84 11.71
N THR A 109 -20.28 12.05 12.13
CA THR A 109 -19.91 12.27 13.53
C THR A 109 -20.62 13.49 14.12
N HIS A 110 -20.61 14.60 13.39
CA HIS A 110 -21.29 15.84 13.80
C HIS A 110 -22.80 15.63 13.95
N ARG A 111 -23.45 14.94 12.99
CA ARG A 111 -24.89 14.65 13.06
C ARG A 111 -25.28 13.68 14.17
N ALA A 112 -24.38 12.78 14.55
CA ALA A 112 -24.54 11.93 15.72
C ALA A 112 -24.38 12.71 17.06
N GLY A 113 -24.23 14.04 17.02
CA GLY A 113 -24.04 14.88 18.21
C GLY A 113 -22.71 14.61 18.91
N MET A 114 -21.73 13.99 18.23
CA MET A 114 -20.42 13.69 18.81
C MET A 114 -19.46 14.85 18.55
N GLY A 115 -19.04 15.52 19.62
CA GLY A 115 -17.92 16.47 19.54
C GLY A 115 -16.61 15.77 19.17
N PHE A 116 -15.66 16.52 18.61
CA PHE A 116 -14.37 16.02 18.10
C PHE A 116 -13.64 15.10 19.09
N VAL A 117 -13.53 15.50 20.36
CA VAL A 117 -12.83 14.71 21.40
C VAL A 117 -13.50 13.35 21.62
N LYS A 118 -14.83 13.30 21.62
CA LYS A 118 -15.59 12.05 21.78
C LYS A 118 -15.39 11.14 20.58
N ALA A 119 -15.43 11.70 19.37
CA ALA A 119 -15.19 10.97 18.13
C ALA A 119 -13.78 10.38 18.07
N LEU A 120 -12.77 11.15 18.45
CA LEU A 120 -11.38 10.69 18.52
C LEU A 120 -11.22 9.57 19.54
N ARG A 121 -11.77 9.71 20.75
CA ARG A 121 -11.76 8.65 21.77
C ARG A 121 -12.44 7.38 21.28
N SER A 122 -13.58 7.49 20.61
CA SER A 122 -14.30 6.33 20.06
C SER A 122 -13.48 5.63 18.97
N SER A 123 -12.83 6.40 18.10
CA SER A 123 -11.98 5.86 17.04
C SER A 123 -10.76 5.12 17.62
N LEU A 124 -10.13 5.68 18.66
CA LEU A 124 -9.03 5.03 19.37
C LEU A 124 -9.49 3.75 20.09
N ALA A 125 -10.68 3.75 20.67
CA ALA A 125 -11.25 2.57 21.30
C ALA A 125 -11.54 1.44 20.29
N ASP A 126 -12.10 1.78 19.12
CA ASP A 126 -12.31 0.82 18.02
C ASP A 126 -10.97 0.23 17.53
N TRP A 127 -9.97 1.08 17.30
CA TRP A 127 -8.63 0.63 16.94
C TRP A 127 -8.00 -0.28 17.99
N ARG A 128 -8.12 0.06 19.28
CA ARG A 128 -7.64 -0.79 20.37
C ARG A 128 -8.35 -2.14 20.33
N LEU A 129 -9.67 -2.16 20.20
CA LEU A 129 -10.46 -3.38 20.13
C LEU A 129 -10.01 -4.29 18.98
N ARG A 130 -9.79 -3.72 17.78
CA ARG A 130 -9.29 -4.46 16.60
C ARG A 130 -7.98 -5.20 16.85
N PHE A 131 -7.09 -4.64 17.67
CA PHE A 131 -5.80 -5.25 18.00
C PHE A 131 -5.82 -6.14 19.24
N THR A 132 -6.76 -5.96 20.16
CA THR A 132 -6.84 -6.77 21.38
C THR A 132 -7.81 -7.93 21.28
N HIS A 133 -8.85 -7.84 20.45
CA HIS A 133 -9.88 -8.87 20.36
C HIS A 133 -9.34 -10.13 19.65
N PRO A 134 -9.45 -11.33 20.24
CA PRO A 134 -8.83 -12.55 19.70
C PRO A 134 -9.23 -12.88 18.25
N SER A 135 -10.48 -12.65 17.87
CA SER A 135 -10.97 -12.91 16.51
C SER A 135 -10.54 -11.86 15.49
N LEU A 136 -10.20 -10.65 15.91
CA LEU A 136 -9.86 -9.55 15.00
C LEU A 136 -8.35 -9.33 14.89
N ARG A 137 -7.61 -9.61 15.97
CA ARG A 137 -6.19 -9.25 16.11
C ARG A 137 -5.34 -9.69 14.93
N TYR A 138 -5.46 -10.93 14.47
CA TYR A 138 -4.65 -11.43 13.36
C TYR A 138 -4.97 -10.74 12.03
N HIS A 139 -6.24 -10.46 11.77
CA HIS A 139 -6.65 -9.69 10.59
C HIS A 139 -6.16 -8.25 10.68
N SER A 140 -6.24 -7.62 11.85
CA SER A 140 -5.78 -6.24 12.07
C SER A 140 -4.26 -6.13 11.91
N VAL A 141 -3.50 -7.03 12.51
CA VAL A 141 -2.03 -7.09 12.35
C VAL A 141 -1.66 -7.33 10.89
N ARG A 142 -2.36 -8.24 10.20
CA ARG A 142 -2.16 -8.45 8.76
C ARG A 142 -2.43 -7.17 7.98
N ASN A 143 -3.63 -6.60 8.10
CA ASN A 143 -4.12 -5.55 7.20
C ASN A 143 -3.48 -4.18 7.46
N TYR A 144 -3.10 -3.87 8.70
CA TYR A 144 -2.64 -2.53 9.08
C TYR A 144 -1.17 -2.47 9.47
N VAL A 145 -0.48 -3.61 9.59
CA VAL A 145 0.93 -3.64 9.97
C VAL A 145 1.73 -4.46 8.95
N TRP A 146 1.51 -5.78 8.92
CA TRP A 146 2.43 -6.68 8.22
C TRP A 146 2.28 -6.66 6.71
N ALA A 147 1.05 -6.70 6.16
CA ALA A 147 0.86 -6.66 4.71
C ALA A 147 1.38 -5.32 4.14
N PRO A 148 0.99 -4.14 4.66
CA PRO A 148 1.59 -2.88 4.20
C PRO A 148 3.11 -2.86 4.30
N LEU A 149 3.68 -3.27 5.44
CA LEU A 149 5.13 -3.24 5.64
C LEU A 149 5.86 -4.15 4.66
N SER A 150 5.47 -5.42 4.59
CA SER A 150 6.16 -6.42 3.77
C SER A 150 5.95 -6.20 2.27
N GLU A 151 4.75 -5.80 1.85
CA GLU A 151 4.46 -5.51 0.44
C GLU A 151 5.24 -4.28 -0.04
N GLU A 152 5.32 -3.21 0.73
CA GLU A 152 6.14 -2.06 0.34
C GLU A 152 7.64 -2.39 0.36
N ILE A 153 8.15 -3.12 1.37
CA ILE A 153 9.56 -3.56 1.40
C ILE A 153 9.92 -4.35 0.14
N VAL A 154 9.10 -5.32 -0.25
CA VAL A 154 9.39 -6.19 -1.39
C VAL A 154 9.14 -5.48 -2.71
N PHE A 155 7.92 -4.97 -2.93
CA PHE A 155 7.50 -4.47 -4.24
C PHE A 155 7.97 -3.05 -4.53
N ARG A 156 8.30 -2.25 -3.51
CA ARG A 156 8.83 -0.89 -3.69
C ARG A 156 10.30 -0.84 -3.35
N GLY A 157 10.72 -1.30 -2.17
CA GLY A 157 12.14 -1.31 -1.80
C GLY A 157 12.99 -2.23 -2.69
N CYS A 158 12.78 -3.54 -2.57
CA CYS A 158 13.66 -4.54 -3.20
C CYS A 158 13.52 -4.55 -4.72
N VAL A 159 12.30 -4.54 -5.26
CA VAL A 159 12.06 -4.49 -6.72
C VAL A 159 12.72 -3.26 -7.33
N THR A 160 12.58 -2.07 -6.75
CA THR A 160 13.26 -0.87 -7.28
C THR A 160 14.77 -1.00 -7.24
N ALA A 161 15.31 -1.45 -6.10
CA ALA A 161 16.75 -1.63 -5.95
C ALA A 161 17.31 -2.60 -7.01
N LEU A 162 16.63 -3.72 -7.26
CA LEU A 162 17.02 -4.72 -8.26
C LEU A 162 16.90 -4.20 -9.71
N LEU A 163 15.84 -3.43 -10.01
CA LEU A 163 15.65 -2.84 -11.34
C LEU A 163 16.73 -1.79 -11.65
N THR A 164 17.27 -1.13 -10.63
CA THR A 164 18.19 0.02 -10.75
C THR A 164 19.63 -0.31 -10.37
N ALA A 165 19.93 -1.57 -10.06
CA ALA A 165 21.24 -2.03 -9.59
C ALA A 165 22.36 -2.01 -10.65
N GLY A 166 22.05 -1.83 -11.93
CA GLY A 166 23.03 -1.83 -13.03
C GLY A 166 22.92 -0.62 -13.94
N ASP A 167 23.94 -0.43 -14.78
CA ASP A 167 23.98 0.64 -15.77
C ASP A 167 22.80 0.54 -16.76
N GLY A 168 22.12 1.65 -17.00
CA GLY A 168 20.96 1.71 -17.90
C GLY A 168 19.63 1.20 -17.31
N GLY A 169 19.49 1.18 -15.97
CA GLY A 169 18.21 0.93 -15.30
C GLY A 169 17.09 1.89 -15.74
N PRO A 170 15.80 1.50 -15.58
CA PRO A 170 14.67 2.35 -15.93
C PRO A 170 14.63 3.64 -15.09
N SER A 171 14.16 4.74 -15.68
CA SER A 171 13.88 5.96 -14.92
C SER A 171 12.80 5.75 -13.86
N ARG A 172 12.72 6.64 -12.87
CA ARG A 172 11.71 6.57 -11.79
C ARG A 172 10.29 6.46 -12.32
N TRP A 173 9.95 7.22 -13.37
CA TRP A 173 8.65 7.15 -14.01
C TRP A 173 8.38 5.78 -14.64
N ARG A 174 9.38 5.18 -15.30
CA ARG A 174 9.26 3.82 -15.83
C ARG A 174 9.11 2.79 -14.72
N CYS A 175 9.84 2.92 -13.61
CA CYS A 175 9.64 2.08 -12.41
C CYS A 175 8.22 2.22 -11.88
N ALA A 176 7.76 3.46 -11.65
CA ALA A 176 6.42 3.74 -11.10
C ALA A 176 5.30 3.19 -11.98
N LEU A 177 5.46 3.21 -13.31
CA LEU A 177 4.45 2.71 -14.25
C LEU A 177 4.47 1.17 -14.41
N LEU A 178 5.67 0.57 -14.48
CA LEU A 178 5.83 -0.83 -14.88
C LEU A 178 5.99 -1.79 -13.70
N ALA A 179 6.69 -1.41 -12.64
CA ALA A 179 6.91 -2.30 -11.50
C ALA A 179 5.62 -2.70 -10.78
N PRO A 180 4.59 -1.84 -10.64
CA PRO A 180 3.28 -2.26 -10.12
C PRO A 180 2.61 -3.37 -10.91
N LEU A 181 2.97 -3.59 -12.19
CA LEU A 181 2.43 -4.71 -12.95
C LEU A 181 2.88 -6.06 -12.37
N LEU A 182 4.08 -6.15 -11.79
CA LEU A 182 4.54 -7.37 -11.10
C LEU A 182 3.64 -7.69 -9.89
N PHE A 183 3.19 -6.66 -9.17
CA PHE A 183 2.23 -6.80 -8.07
C PHE A 183 0.81 -7.09 -8.58
N GLY A 184 0.38 -6.44 -9.66
CA GLY A 184 -0.92 -6.67 -10.28
C GLY A 184 -1.07 -8.10 -10.81
N VAL A 185 -0.10 -8.60 -11.60
CA VAL A 185 -0.11 -9.95 -12.17
C VAL A 185 -0.26 -11.04 -11.11
N ALA A 186 0.30 -10.82 -9.91
CA ALA A 186 0.12 -11.73 -8.78
C ALA A 186 -1.36 -11.97 -8.43
N HIS A 187 -2.26 -11.04 -8.73
CA HIS A 187 -3.69 -11.11 -8.42
C HIS A 187 -4.52 -11.80 -9.52
N LEU A 188 -3.91 -12.16 -10.66
CA LEU A 188 -4.60 -12.91 -11.72
C LEU A 188 -5.15 -14.26 -11.23
N HIS A 189 -4.53 -14.85 -10.21
CA HIS A 189 -5.01 -16.11 -9.62
C HIS A 189 -6.44 -16.00 -9.07
N HIS A 190 -6.90 -14.80 -8.69
CA HIS A 190 -8.27 -14.58 -8.21
C HIS A 190 -9.33 -14.84 -9.29
N TYR A 191 -9.00 -14.67 -10.57
CA TYR A 191 -9.91 -15.05 -11.65
C TYR A 191 -10.25 -16.53 -11.56
N PHE A 192 -9.23 -17.40 -11.46
CA PHE A 192 -9.43 -18.84 -11.38
C PHE A 192 -10.16 -19.25 -10.10
N SER A 193 -9.81 -18.63 -8.96
CA SER A 193 -10.53 -18.88 -7.70
C SER A 193 -12.03 -18.52 -7.81
N ARG A 194 -12.37 -17.34 -8.33
CA ARG A 194 -13.77 -16.89 -8.48
C ARG A 194 -14.58 -17.82 -9.38
N VAL A 195 -13.99 -18.26 -10.50
CA VAL A 195 -14.65 -19.20 -11.41
C VAL A 195 -14.86 -20.55 -10.73
N SER A 196 -13.86 -21.06 -9.99
CA SER A 196 -14.01 -22.30 -9.22
C SER A 196 -15.04 -22.21 -8.09
N GLU A 197 -15.24 -21.01 -7.54
CA GLU A 197 -16.24 -20.69 -6.51
C GLU A 197 -17.65 -20.45 -7.10
N GLY A 198 -17.83 -20.62 -8.42
CA GLY A 198 -19.13 -20.54 -9.09
C GLY A 198 -19.50 -19.15 -9.65
N THR A 199 -18.59 -18.18 -9.62
CA THR A 199 -18.82 -16.87 -10.24
C THR A 199 -18.84 -17.02 -11.77
N PRO A 200 -19.87 -16.50 -12.48
CA PRO A 200 -19.91 -16.55 -13.94
C PRO A 200 -18.65 -15.93 -14.56
N ALA A 201 -18.05 -16.60 -15.55
CA ALA A 201 -16.74 -16.22 -16.11
C ALA A 201 -16.69 -14.76 -16.61
N GLY A 202 -17.78 -14.27 -17.20
CA GLY A 202 -17.89 -12.86 -17.62
C GLY A 202 -17.79 -11.88 -16.45
N ARG A 203 -18.47 -12.17 -15.34
CA ARG A 203 -18.41 -11.36 -14.12
C ARG A 203 -17.04 -11.46 -13.44
N ALA A 204 -16.50 -12.68 -13.30
CA ALA A 204 -15.17 -12.91 -12.74
C ALA A 204 -14.08 -12.16 -13.52
N ARG A 205 -14.22 -12.07 -14.85
CA ARG A 205 -13.32 -11.29 -15.71
C ARG A 205 -13.36 -9.81 -15.38
N VAL A 206 -14.56 -9.21 -15.32
CA VAL A 206 -14.72 -7.78 -15.01
C VAL A 206 -14.18 -7.46 -13.62
N GLU A 207 -14.54 -8.25 -12.61
CA GLU A 207 -14.05 -8.06 -11.23
C GLU A 207 -12.53 -8.16 -11.14
N THR A 208 -11.92 -9.09 -11.88
CA THR A 208 -10.45 -9.23 -11.92
C THR A 208 -9.80 -8.03 -12.62
N VAL A 209 -10.34 -7.55 -13.74
CA VAL A 209 -9.79 -6.37 -14.44
C VAL A 209 -9.87 -5.12 -13.55
N VAL A 210 -10.99 -4.91 -12.87
CA VAL A 210 -11.15 -3.80 -11.92
C VAL A 210 -10.15 -3.92 -10.78
N GLN A 211 -9.97 -5.13 -10.22
CA GLN A 211 -8.98 -5.37 -9.18
C GLN A 211 -7.56 -5.06 -9.67
N LEU A 212 -7.18 -5.53 -10.86
CA LEU A 212 -5.86 -5.26 -11.44
C LEU A 212 -5.62 -3.76 -11.64
N ALA A 213 -6.60 -3.04 -12.19
CA ALA A 213 -6.50 -1.60 -12.41
C ALA A 213 -6.35 -0.84 -11.08
N TYR A 214 -7.14 -1.21 -10.07
CA TYR A 214 -7.05 -0.63 -8.74
C TYR A 214 -5.70 -0.91 -8.08
N THR A 215 -5.25 -2.16 -8.10
CA THR A 215 -3.97 -2.58 -7.53
C THR A 215 -2.78 -1.93 -8.24
N TRP A 216 -2.84 -1.79 -9.57
CA TRP A 216 -1.84 -1.07 -10.34
C TRP A 216 -1.78 0.41 -9.96
N LEU A 217 -2.94 1.08 -9.90
CA LEU A 217 -3.02 2.50 -9.53
C LEU A 217 -2.47 2.73 -8.11
N PHE A 218 -2.87 1.87 -7.16
CA PHE A 218 -2.33 1.89 -5.80
C PHE A 218 -0.81 1.73 -5.78
N GLY A 219 -0.31 0.77 -6.56
CA GLY A 219 1.12 0.55 -6.77
C GLY A 219 1.83 1.81 -7.26
N PHE A 220 1.30 2.41 -8.34
CA PHE A 220 1.82 3.64 -8.92
C PHE A 220 1.89 4.77 -7.90
N LEU A 221 0.83 5.03 -7.14
CA LEU A 221 0.81 6.08 -6.12
C LEU A 221 1.81 5.83 -4.98
N ALA A 222 1.98 4.58 -4.55
CA ALA A 222 2.99 4.23 -3.56
C ALA A 222 4.42 4.43 -4.08
N PHE A 223 4.67 4.23 -5.38
CA PHE A 223 5.96 4.59 -6.01
C PHE A 223 6.22 6.10 -5.99
N LEU A 224 5.19 6.93 -6.16
CA LEU A 224 5.34 8.38 -6.02
C LEU A 224 5.76 8.75 -4.58
N LEU A 225 5.18 8.08 -3.58
CA LEU A 225 5.60 8.26 -2.18
C LEU A 225 7.02 7.75 -1.93
N LEU A 226 7.39 6.58 -2.47
CA LEU A 226 8.74 6.03 -2.35
C LEU A 226 9.78 7.03 -2.88
N PHE A 227 9.61 7.49 -4.11
CA PHE A 227 10.58 8.34 -4.77
C PHE A 227 10.61 9.78 -4.27
N GLY A 228 9.51 10.26 -3.68
CA GLY A 228 9.41 11.62 -3.16
C GLY A 228 9.67 11.75 -1.66
N ALA A 229 9.40 10.70 -0.89
CA ALA A 229 9.38 10.75 0.59
C ALA A 229 9.93 9.48 1.27
N GLY A 230 10.40 8.49 0.50
CA GLY A 230 11.02 7.27 1.03
C GLY A 230 10.03 6.12 1.30
N LEU A 231 10.58 4.95 1.59
CA LEU A 231 9.84 3.72 1.84
C LEU A 231 8.88 3.84 3.04
N PRO A 232 9.25 4.47 4.17
CA PRO A 232 8.33 4.61 5.30
C PRO A 232 7.11 5.49 4.97
N ALA A 233 7.25 6.46 4.06
CA ALA A 233 6.10 7.22 3.54
C ALA A 233 5.16 6.35 2.70
N ALA A 234 5.71 5.48 1.84
CA ALA A 234 4.91 4.51 1.07
C ALA A 234 4.17 3.54 2.01
N VAL A 235 4.83 3.01 3.05
CA VAL A 235 4.21 2.16 4.08
C VAL A 235 3.09 2.92 4.79
N GLY A 236 3.34 4.15 5.25
CA GLY A 236 2.34 4.98 5.92
C GLY A 236 1.13 5.26 5.02
N GLY A 237 1.37 5.60 3.75
CA GLY A 237 0.31 5.79 2.76
C GLY A 237 -0.51 4.52 2.54
N HIS A 238 0.14 3.35 2.50
CA HIS A 238 -0.54 2.06 2.40
C HIS A 238 -1.42 1.79 3.62
N VAL A 239 -0.87 1.92 4.84
CA VAL A 239 -1.65 1.75 6.08
C VAL A 239 -2.85 2.70 6.10
N PHE A 240 -2.68 3.95 5.67
CA PHE A 240 -3.75 4.92 5.58
C PHE A 240 -4.84 4.49 4.58
N CYS A 241 -4.47 4.07 3.37
CA CYS A 241 -5.42 3.55 2.38
C CYS A 241 -6.18 2.31 2.90
N ASN A 242 -5.50 1.37 3.57
CA ASN A 242 -6.15 0.20 4.16
C ASN A 242 -7.10 0.58 5.29
N THR A 243 -6.80 1.65 6.03
CA THR A 243 -7.67 2.20 7.08
C THR A 243 -8.94 2.81 6.49
N MET A 244 -8.79 3.61 5.44
CA MET A 244 -9.91 4.31 4.80
C MET A 244 -10.78 3.39 3.96
N GLY A 245 -10.19 2.38 3.33
CA GLY A 245 -10.87 1.47 2.41
C GLY A 245 -11.35 2.16 1.13
N LEU A 246 -12.26 1.50 0.40
CA LEU A 246 -12.93 2.12 -0.74
C LEU A 246 -13.98 3.13 -0.25
N PRO A 247 -14.20 4.23 -0.99
CA PRO A 247 -15.21 5.20 -0.59
C PRO A 247 -16.62 4.62 -0.53
N ASP A 248 -17.30 4.80 0.60
CA ASP A 248 -18.72 4.51 0.74
C ASP A 248 -19.54 5.72 0.23
N LEU A 249 -20.23 5.50 -0.88
CA LEU A 249 -21.08 6.50 -1.55
C LEU A 249 -22.56 6.37 -1.17
N SER A 250 -22.88 5.69 -0.07
CA SER A 250 -24.27 5.52 0.41
C SER A 250 -25.02 6.82 0.64
N PHE A 251 -24.31 7.94 0.86
CA PHE A 251 -24.91 9.28 0.92
C PHE A 251 -25.56 9.74 -0.40
N LEU A 252 -25.35 9.03 -1.52
CA LEU A 252 -26.04 9.30 -2.78
C LEU A 252 -27.47 8.73 -2.80
N SER A 253 -27.78 7.79 -1.91
CA SER A 253 -29.10 7.18 -1.77
C SER A 253 -29.81 7.72 -0.53
N LYS A 254 -31.15 7.80 -0.59
CA LYS A 254 -32.00 8.07 0.59
C LYS A 254 -32.25 6.83 1.44
N GLU A 255 -32.00 5.64 0.91
CA GLU A 255 -32.40 4.38 1.53
C GLU A 255 -31.23 3.40 1.65
N GLY A 256 -31.22 2.67 2.77
CA GLY A 256 -30.48 1.41 2.94
C GLY A 256 -28.97 1.51 3.16
N GLY A 257 -28.41 2.72 3.31
CA GLY A 257 -26.96 2.92 3.38
C GLY A 257 -26.51 3.63 4.65
N TYR A 258 -25.30 3.33 5.12
CA TYR A 258 -24.77 3.86 6.39
C TYR A 258 -24.76 5.40 6.45
N TYR A 259 -24.51 6.06 5.31
CA TYR A 259 -24.53 7.52 5.20
C TYR A 259 -25.79 8.08 4.51
N SER A 260 -26.89 7.32 4.41
CA SER A 260 -28.12 7.76 3.71
C SER A 260 -28.72 9.04 4.29
N ASP A 261 -28.58 9.24 5.60
CA ASP A 261 -29.05 10.47 6.26
C ASP A 261 -28.37 11.70 5.66
N LEU A 262 -27.13 11.59 5.20
CA LEU A 262 -26.35 12.67 4.58
C LEU A 262 -26.79 13.01 3.16
N HIS A 263 -27.82 12.37 2.60
CA HIS A 263 -28.30 12.60 1.23
C HIS A 263 -28.65 14.07 0.93
N GLY A 264 -29.10 14.83 1.92
CA GLY A 264 -29.33 16.27 1.79
C GLY A 264 -28.07 17.07 1.43
N LEU A 265 -26.89 16.57 1.79
CA LEU A 265 -25.57 17.19 1.57
C LEU A 265 -24.82 16.61 0.36
N ARG A 266 -25.43 15.70 -0.40
CA ARG A 266 -24.74 14.89 -1.43
C ARG A 266 -23.90 15.70 -2.43
N HIS A 267 -24.38 16.87 -2.87
CA HIS A 267 -23.62 17.70 -3.82
C HIS A 267 -22.37 18.30 -3.17
N GLY A 268 -22.48 18.80 -1.93
CA GLY A 268 -21.33 19.30 -1.18
C GLY A 268 -20.31 18.19 -0.88
N LEU A 269 -20.80 16.99 -0.58
CA LEU A 269 -19.96 15.81 -0.41
C LEU A 269 -19.26 15.44 -1.72
N LEU A 270 -19.97 15.35 -2.84
CA LEU A 270 -19.36 15.12 -4.17
C LEU A 270 -18.31 16.18 -4.53
N LEU A 271 -18.55 17.45 -4.22
CA LEU A 271 -17.56 18.51 -4.39
C LEU A 271 -16.31 18.26 -3.54
N ALA A 272 -16.45 17.78 -2.30
CA ALA A 272 -15.32 17.42 -1.45
C ALA A 272 -14.51 16.24 -2.02
N TYR A 273 -15.17 15.27 -2.67
CA TYR A 273 -14.50 14.19 -3.41
C TYR A 273 -13.67 14.74 -4.57
N VAL A 274 -14.27 15.58 -5.43
CA VAL A 274 -13.58 16.20 -6.57
C VAL A 274 -12.42 17.08 -6.10
N ALA A 275 -12.65 17.91 -5.08
CA ALA A 275 -11.62 18.75 -4.48
C ALA A 275 -10.47 17.91 -3.93
N GLY A 276 -10.75 16.77 -3.29
CA GLY A 276 -9.73 15.83 -2.82
C GLY A 276 -8.83 15.33 -3.95
N VAL A 277 -9.41 14.90 -5.06
CA VAL A 277 -8.66 14.45 -6.25
C VAL A 277 -7.80 15.59 -6.82
N VAL A 278 -8.36 16.80 -6.96
CA VAL A 278 -7.61 17.96 -7.49
C VAL A 278 -6.45 18.32 -6.57
N LEU A 279 -6.68 18.42 -5.26
CA LEU A 279 -5.63 18.69 -4.28
C LEU A 279 -4.56 17.61 -4.27
N PHE A 280 -4.95 16.34 -4.40
CA PHE A 280 -4.03 15.22 -4.51
C PHE A 280 -3.13 15.33 -5.73
N VAL A 281 -3.69 15.64 -6.91
CA VAL A 281 -2.90 15.82 -8.14
C VAL A 281 -1.89 16.98 -7.98
N ILE A 282 -2.32 18.09 -7.40
CA ILE A 282 -1.44 19.24 -7.13
C ILE A 282 -0.33 18.86 -6.14
N ALA A 283 -0.69 18.15 -5.06
CA ALA A 283 0.25 17.68 -4.05
C ALA A 283 1.27 16.70 -4.63
N MET A 284 0.82 15.70 -5.39
CA MET A 284 1.69 14.74 -6.08
C MET A 284 2.62 15.44 -7.06
N ARG A 285 2.14 16.42 -7.85
CA ARG A 285 3.01 17.17 -8.75
C ARG A 285 4.15 17.89 -8.02
N ARG A 286 3.90 18.41 -6.80
CA ARG A 286 4.93 19.04 -5.97
C ARG A 286 5.89 18.02 -5.36
N LEU A 287 5.40 16.84 -5.00
CA LEU A 287 6.23 15.74 -4.50
C LEU A 287 7.14 15.18 -5.60
N THR A 288 6.64 15.14 -6.84
CA THR A 288 7.35 14.55 -7.98
C THR A 288 8.07 15.59 -8.84
N SER A 289 8.20 16.84 -8.41
CA SER A 289 8.84 17.90 -9.19
C SER A 289 10.30 17.58 -9.53
N ASP A 290 10.95 16.84 -8.63
CA ASP A 290 12.37 16.54 -8.68
C ASP A 290 12.62 15.13 -9.23
N PHE A 291 11.67 14.51 -9.95
CA PHE A 291 11.78 13.13 -10.48
C PHE A 291 12.57 13.03 -11.81
N GLY A 292 13.34 14.07 -12.17
CA GLY A 292 14.14 14.10 -13.40
C GLY A 292 15.26 13.07 -13.43
N ASP A 293 15.86 12.88 -14.61
CA ASP A 293 16.87 11.84 -14.86
C ASP A 293 18.16 12.03 -14.03
N ASP A 294 18.46 13.26 -13.59
CA ASP A 294 19.63 13.61 -12.76
C ASP A 294 19.36 13.61 -11.26
N ALA A 295 18.16 13.24 -10.82
CA ALA A 295 17.81 13.26 -9.41
C ALA A 295 18.47 12.11 -8.65
N GLU A 296 19.21 12.43 -7.59
CA GLU A 296 19.71 11.44 -6.62
C GLU A 296 18.54 10.62 -6.08
N TRP A 297 18.65 9.28 -6.13
CA TRP A 297 17.58 8.32 -5.80
C TRP A 297 16.96 8.46 -4.40
N TRP A 298 17.54 9.31 -3.55
CA TRP A 298 17.07 9.65 -2.22
C TRP A 298 16.46 11.06 -2.17
N PRO A 299 15.33 11.31 -1.46
CA PRO A 299 14.85 12.66 -1.21
C PRO A 299 15.96 13.50 -0.56
N ARG A 300 16.35 14.62 -1.17
CA ARG A 300 17.24 15.59 -0.50
C ARG A 300 16.58 16.00 0.81
N SER A 301 17.37 16.10 1.88
CA SER A 301 16.96 16.88 3.04
C SER A 301 16.62 18.27 2.54
N ARG A 302 15.33 18.61 2.46
CA ARG A 302 14.91 19.99 2.20
C ARG A 302 15.25 20.76 3.48
N GLY A 303 16.43 21.38 3.49
CA GLY A 303 16.83 22.34 4.51
C GLY A 303 15.92 23.57 4.52
#